data_AF-A0A916QC98-F1
#
_entry.id   AF-A0A916QC98-F1
#
_cell.length_a   1.000
_cell.length_b   1.000
_cell.length_c   1.000
_cell.angle_alpha   90.00
_cell.angle_beta   90.00
_cell.angle_gamma   90.00
#
_symmetry.space_group_name_H-M   'P 1'
#
loop_
_entity.id
_entity.type
_entity.pdbx_description
1 polymer ?
#
loop_
_entity_poly.entity_id
_entity_poly.type
_entity_poly.pdbx_seq_one_letter_code
_entity_poly.pdbx_strand_id
1 'polypeptide(L)'
;MDKNVLIQYVDMVEEIKDLRRRIHELEKQIDRIKTEGTVKDTVSGGMGGTQHFVVEGFPVPEYSRKMMLLRSRKAMLEEKEAELLELTNQVEEYIGSIEKSELRIMFRLYYIDGLTWIQVAHRMNRMFPKRRISYSEESCRKRNARFFEEN
;
A
#
# COMPACT_ATOMS: atom_id res chain seq x y z
N MET A 1 25.13 -0.41 -7.21
CA MET A 1 23.75 -0.46 -6.68
C MET A 1 22.85 -0.85 -7.82
N ASP A 2 21.96 -1.83 -7.61
CA ASP A 2 21.12 -2.36 -8.67
C ASP A 2 20.02 -1.37 -9.06
N LYS A 3 19.82 -1.20 -10.37
CA LYS A 3 18.74 -0.40 -10.98
C LYS A 3 17.35 -0.74 -10.43
N ASN A 4 17.21 -1.96 -9.91
CA ASN A 4 15.98 -2.52 -9.40
C ASN A 4 15.53 -1.92 -8.06
N VAL A 5 16.40 -1.23 -7.32
CA VAL A 5 16.06 -0.66 -5.99
C VAL A 5 14.89 0.33 -6.09
N LEU A 6 14.86 1.18 -7.11
CA LEU A 6 13.76 2.13 -7.32
C LEU A 6 12.43 1.44 -7.68
N ILE A 7 12.49 0.35 -8.43
CA ILE A 7 11.30 -0.43 -8.83
C ILE A 7 10.77 -1.18 -7.61
N GLN A 8 11.65 -1.89 -6.90
CA GLN A 8 11.32 -2.62 -5.68
C GLN A 8 10.70 -1.70 -4.62
N TYR A 9 11.19 -0.47 -4.49
CA TYR A 9 10.61 0.52 -3.58
C TYR A 9 9.16 0.85 -3.93
N VAL A 10 8.87 1.14 -5.21
CA VAL A 10 7.51 1.46 -5.65
C VAL A 10 6.57 0.28 -5.44
N ASP A 11 7.03 -0.93 -5.75
CA ASP A 11 6.24 -2.15 -5.57
C ASP A 11 5.94 -2.40 -4.08
N MET A 12 6.93 -2.22 -3.19
CA MET A 12 6.77 -2.36 -1.74
C MET A 12 5.80 -1.33 -1.16
N VAL A 13 5.83 -0.08 -1.64
CA VAL A 13 4.89 0.98 -1.23
C VAL A 13 3.45 0.58 -1.58
N GLU A 14 3.21 0.08 -2.79
CA GLU A 14 1.86 -0.37 -3.18
C GLU A 14 1.43 -1.65 -2.46
N GLU A 15 2.35 -2.58 -2.15
CA GLU A 15 2.09 -3.77 -1.33
C GLU A 15 1.61 -3.37 0.09
N ILE A 16 2.32 -2.46 0.76
CA ILE A 16 1.96 -1.95 2.09
C ILE A 16 0.59 -1.26 2.06
N LYS A 17 0.32 -0.48 1.03
CA LYS A 17 -0.96 0.22 0.85
C LYS A 17 -2.13 -0.76 0.65
N ASP A 18 -1.92 -1.83 -0.11
CA ASP A 18 -2.92 -2.91 -0.24
C ASP A 18 -3.13 -3.64 1.08
N LEU A 19 -2.06 -3.99 1.80
CA LEU A 19 -2.14 -4.65 3.10
C LEU A 19 -2.91 -3.81 4.13
N ARG A 20 -2.63 -2.50 4.20
CA ARG A 20 -3.39 -1.55 5.05
C ARG A 20 -4.87 -1.53 4.70
N ARG A 21 -5.22 -1.57 3.40
CA ARG A 21 -6.63 -1.64 2.95
C ARG A 21 -7.30 -2.93 3.42
N ARG A 22 -6.64 -4.07 3.28
CA ARG A 22 -7.16 -5.38 3.71
C ARG A 22 -7.30 -5.49 5.24
N ILE A 23 -6.42 -4.84 5.99
CA ILE A 23 -6.53 -4.72 7.45
C ILE A 23 -7.77 -3.92 7.81
N HIS A 24 -7.96 -2.75 7.21
CA HIS A 24 -9.13 -1.89 7.45
C HIS A 24 -10.46 -2.59 7.13
N GLU A 25 -10.50 -3.35 6.03
CA GLU A 25 -11.68 -4.16 5.67
C GLU A 25 -11.96 -5.26 6.71
N LEU A 26 -10.92 -5.90 7.23
CA LEU A 26 -11.05 -6.93 8.26
C LEU A 26 -11.51 -6.32 9.59
N GLU A 27 -11.01 -5.14 9.96
CA GLU A 27 -11.46 -4.39 11.14
C GLU A 27 -12.95 -4.05 11.04
N LYS A 28 -13.41 -3.56 9.88
CA LYS A 28 -14.83 -3.33 9.61
C LYS A 28 -15.68 -4.59 9.76
N GLN A 29 -15.20 -5.75 9.29
CA GLN A 29 -15.92 -7.01 9.45
C GLN A 29 -16.01 -7.43 10.92
N ILE A 30 -14.93 -7.25 11.68
CA ILE A 30 -14.90 -7.55 13.12
C ILE A 30 -15.88 -6.63 13.86
N ASP A 31 -15.91 -5.34 13.53
CA ASP A 31 -16.81 -4.40 14.16
C ASP A 31 -18.28 -4.67 13.82
N ARG A 32 -18.59 -5.09 12.59
CA ARG A 32 -19.94 -5.57 12.24
C ARG A 32 -20.37 -6.75 13.11
N ILE A 33 -19.49 -7.73 13.31
CA ILE A 33 -19.78 -8.88 14.18
C ILE A 33 -20.06 -8.42 15.62
N LYS A 34 -19.30 -7.44 16.13
CA LYS A 34 -19.55 -6.84 17.46
C LYS A 34 -20.89 -6.12 17.54
N THR A 35 -21.26 -5.35 16.52
CA THR A 35 -22.48 -4.53 16.54
C THR A 35 -23.74 -5.34 16.26
N GLU A 36 -23.67 -6.29 15.32
CA GLU A 36 -24.81 -7.13 14.94
C GLU A 36 -25.07 -8.19 16.01
N GLY A 37 -24.01 -8.66 16.68
CA GLY A 37 -24.03 -9.34 17.98
C GLY A 37 -24.76 -10.68 18.07
N THR A 38 -25.63 -10.99 17.11
CA THR A 38 -26.67 -12.00 17.26
C THR A 38 -26.85 -12.74 15.94
N VAL A 39 -26.26 -13.92 15.85
CA VAL A 39 -26.66 -14.89 14.84
C VAL A 39 -27.90 -15.59 15.40
N LYS A 40 -28.99 -15.58 14.62
CA LYS A 40 -30.21 -16.34 14.94
C LYS A 40 -30.07 -17.71 14.30
N ASP A 41 -29.87 -18.74 15.11
CA ASP A 41 -29.94 -20.12 14.66
C ASP A 41 -31.28 -20.73 15.07
N THR A 42 -31.87 -21.55 14.21
CA THR A 42 -33.16 -22.21 14.47
C THR A 42 -32.91 -23.68 14.70
N VAL A 43 -33.06 -24.10 15.95
CA VAL A 43 -32.92 -25.51 16.35
C VAL A 43 -34.32 -26.10 16.56
N SER A 44 -34.55 -27.30 16.04
CA SER A 44 -35.79 -28.04 16.26
C SER A 44 -35.59 -29.01 17.42
N GLY A 45 -36.44 -28.95 18.45
CA GLY A 45 -36.34 -29.81 19.62
C GLY A 45 -37.65 -29.85 20.41
N GLY A 46 -37.95 -30.97 21.08
CA GLY A 46 -39.20 -31.18 21.83
C GLY A 46 -40.32 -31.84 21.02
N MET A 47 -41.15 -32.66 21.69
CA MET A 47 -42.32 -33.40 21.15
C MET A 47 -42.11 -33.97 19.73
N GLY A 48 -41.03 -34.72 19.49
CA GLY A 48 -40.78 -35.35 18.19
C GLY A 48 -40.20 -34.43 17.09
N GLY A 49 -39.68 -33.24 17.45
CA GLY A 49 -38.98 -32.34 16.52
C GLY A 49 -39.87 -31.27 15.89
N THR A 50 -41.10 -31.11 16.36
CA THR A 50 -42.10 -30.17 15.80
C THR A 50 -42.02 -28.76 16.41
N GLN A 51 -41.27 -28.59 17.50
CA GLN A 51 -41.12 -27.29 18.16
C GLN A 51 -39.77 -26.66 17.76
N HIS A 52 -39.82 -25.42 17.31
CA HIS A 52 -38.65 -24.65 16.89
C HIS A 52 -38.28 -23.62 17.96
N PHE A 53 -37.01 -23.58 18.32
CA PHE A 53 -36.44 -22.58 19.21
C PHE A 53 -35.46 -21.71 18.42
N VAL A 54 -35.53 -20.40 18.65
CA VAL A 54 -34.56 -19.45 18.12
C VAL A 54 -33.47 -19.27 19.19
N VAL A 55 -32.27 -19.73 18.89
CA VAL A 55 -31.09 -19.50 19.73
C VAL A 55 -30.38 -18.26 19.19
N GLU A 56 -30.30 -17.24 20.04
CA GLU A 56 -29.60 -15.99 19.76
C GLU A 56 -28.24 -16.02 20.47
N GLY A 57 -27.15 -15.85 19.71
CA GLY A 57 -25.80 -15.90 20.28
C GLY A 57 -24.75 -15.13 19.48
N PHE A 58 -23.70 -14.72 20.19
CA PHE A 58 -22.53 -14.10 19.59
C PHE A 58 -21.65 -15.16 18.91
N PRO A 59 -21.20 -14.97 17.65
CA PRO A 59 -20.38 -15.94 16.94
C PRO A 59 -18.91 -15.90 17.41
N VAL A 60 -18.66 -16.33 18.65
CA VAL A 60 -17.33 -16.36 19.29
C VAL A 60 -16.25 -17.02 18.41
N PRO A 61 -16.50 -18.17 17.74
CA PRO A 61 -15.47 -18.83 16.92
C PRO A 61 -15.08 -18.03 15.67
N GLU A 62 -16.03 -17.36 15.02
CA GLU A 62 -15.73 -16.50 13.87
C GLU A 62 -14.98 -15.25 14.30
N TYR A 63 -15.46 -14.59 15.35
CA TYR A 63 -14.84 -13.41 15.93
C TYR A 63 -13.37 -13.68 16.32
N SER A 64 -13.12 -14.76 17.05
CA SER A 64 -11.76 -15.14 17.49
C SER A 64 -10.82 -15.39 16.31
N ARG A 65 -11.30 -16.10 15.27
CA ARG A 65 -10.50 -16.35 14.05
C ARG A 65 -10.13 -15.06 13.33
N LYS A 66 -11.07 -14.14 13.15
CA LYS A 66 -10.81 -12.83 12.52
C LYS A 66 -9.86 -11.98 13.36
N MET A 67 -9.99 -11.99 14.69
CA MET A 67 -9.08 -11.28 15.59
C MET A 67 -7.65 -11.81 15.52
N MET A 68 -7.46 -13.14 15.45
CA MET A 68 -6.14 -13.74 15.26
C MET A 68 -5.52 -13.36 13.91
N LEU A 69 -6.31 -13.42 12.83
CA LEU A 69 -5.88 -12.99 11.50
C LEU A 69 -5.49 -11.51 11.49
N LEU A 70 -6.27 -10.65 12.16
CA LEU A 70 -5.97 -9.22 12.27
C LEU A 70 -4.61 -8.99 12.96
N ARG A 71 -4.35 -9.67 14.08
CA ARG A 71 -3.06 -9.57 14.78
C ARG A 71 -1.89 -10.00 13.89
N SER A 72 -2.03 -11.12 13.19
CA SER A 72 -1.00 -11.61 12.26
C SER A 72 -0.74 -10.61 11.12
N ARG A 73 -1.80 -10.02 10.53
CA ARG A 73 -1.64 -9.02 9.48
C ARG A 73 -1.01 -7.72 9.97
N LYS A 74 -1.33 -7.28 11.19
CA LYS A 74 -0.69 -6.10 11.80
C LYS A 74 0.81 -6.33 12.04
N ALA A 75 1.19 -7.49 12.56
CA ALA A 75 2.61 -7.85 12.72
C ALA A 75 3.35 -7.87 11.38
N MET A 76 2.74 -8.47 10.34
CA MET A 76 3.31 -8.46 8.99
C MET A 76 3.43 -7.04 8.41
N LEU A 77 2.45 -6.17 8.68
CA LEU A 77 2.52 -4.77 8.26
C LEU A 77 3.69 -4.03 8.94
N GLU A 78 3.88 -4.23 10.25
CA GLU A 78 4.99 -3.62 10.99
C GLU A 78 6.36 -4.06 10.44
N GLU A 79 6.53 -5.36 10.15
CA GLU A 79 7.74 -5.89 9.54
C GLU A 79 8.00 -5.28 8.15
N LYS A 80 6.97 -5.19 7.32
CA LYS A 80 7.05 -4.60 5.98
C LYS A 80 7.35 -3.10 6.02
N GLU A 81 6.78 -2.37 6.96
CA GLU A 81 7.07 -0.95 7.16
C GLU A 81 8.52 -0.72 7.60
N ALA A 82 9.08 -1.61 8.42
CA ALA A 82 10.50 -1.58 8.76
C ALA A 82 11.40 -1.87 7.54
N GLU A 83 11.05 -2.87 6.73
CA GLU A 83 11.75 -3.17 5.46
C GLU A 83 11.71 -1.96 4.51
N LEU A 84 10.56 -1.27 4.40
CA LEU A 84 10.41 -0.08 3.57
C LEU A 84 11.32 1.07 4.03
N LEU A 85 11.52 1.27 5.34
CA LEU A 85 12.42 2.30 5.85
C LEU A 85 13.86 2.08 5.40
N GLU A 86 14.36 0.85 5.50
CA GLU A 86 15.70 0.49 5.02
C GLU A 86 15.83 0.69 3.50
N LEU A 87 14.81 0.29 2.75
CA LEU A 87 14.77 0.47 1.31
C LEU A 87 14.71 1.96 0.92
N THR A 88 14.03 2.79 1.71
CA THR A 88 13.99 4.26 1.51
C THR A 88 15.38 4.86 1.60
N ASN A 89 16.19 4.43 2.58
CA ASN A 89 17.57 4.88 2.71
C ASN A 89 18.40 4.51 1.47
N GLN A 90 18.27 3.26 1.00
CA GLN A 90 18.96 2.79 -0.21
C GLN A 90 18.53 3.58 -1.46
N VAL A 91 17.24 3.93 -1.57
CA VAL A 91 16.71 4.75 -2.67
C VAL A 91 17.28 6.17 -2.63
N GLU A 92 17.33 6.81 -1.46
CA GLU A 92 17.90 8.15 -1.32
C GLU A 92 19.40 8.18 -1.61
N GLU A 93 20.15 7.16 -1.16
CA GLU A 93 21.56 7.00 -1.51
C GLU A 93 21.76 6.79 -3.01
N TYR A 94 20.95 5.92 -3.63
CA TYR A 94 20.98 5.67 -5.06
C TYR A 94 20.71 6.95 -5.86
N ILE A 95 19.63 7.67 -5.53
CA ILE A 95 19.31 8.94 -6.17
C ILE A 95 20.42 9.96 -5.92
N GLY A 96 20.97 10.01 -4.71
CA GLY A 96 22.09 10.87 -4.34
C GLY A 96 23.34 10.65 -5.19
N SER A 97 23.61 9.39 -5.58
CA SER A 97 24.76 8.99 -6.41
C SER A 97 24.69 9.47 -7.86
N ILE A 98 23.50 9.81 -8.37
CA ILE A 98 23.31 10.26 -9.75
C ILE A 98 23.98 11.63 -9.94
N GLU A 99 24.91 11.77 -10.88
CA GLU A 99 25.69 13.00 -11.08
C GLU A 99 24.80 14.22 -11.41
N LYS A 100 23.83 14.05 -12.31
CA LYS A 100 22.98 15.14 -12.82
C LYS A 100 21.92 15.52 -11.78
N SER A 101 22.05 16.71 -11.19
CA SER A 101 21.12 17.25 -10.18
C SER A 101 19.67 17.33 -10.69
N GLU A 102 19.48 17.66 -11.96
CA GLU A 102 18.17 17.70 -12.60
C GLU A 102 17.47 16.33 -12.58
N LEU A 103 18.20 15.25 -12.83
CA LEU A 103 17.66 13.89 -12.76
C LEU A 103 17.37 13.47 -11.31
N ARG A 104 18.23 13.85 -10.36
CA ARG A 104 17.97 13.61 -8.92
C ARG A 104 16.64 14.19 -8.49
N ILE A 105 16.38 15.46 -8.81
CA ILE A 105 15.12 16.13 -8.47
C ILE A 105 13.95 15.42 -9.15
N MET A 106 14.06 15.10 -10.44
CA MET A 106 13.01 14.41 -11.19
C MET A 106 12.68 13.05 -10.58
N PHE A 107 13.68 12.29 -10.15
CA PHE A 107 13.50 10.97 -9.56
C PHE A 107 12.92 11.04 -8.14
N ARG A 108 13.33 12.00 -7.31
CA ARG A 108 12.67 12.24 -6.02
C ARG A 108 11.19 12.53 -6.18
N LEU A 109 10.84 13.42 -7.12
CA LEU A 109 9.45 13.75 -7.40
C LEU A 109 8.62 12.54 -7.87
N TYR A 110 9.22 11.62 -8.62
CA TYR A 110 8.49 10.46 -9.13
C TYR A 110 8.45 9.30 -8.13
N TYR A 111 9.63 8.82 -7.72
CA TYR A 111 9.78 7.60 -6.92
C TYR A 111 9.46 7.83 -5.45
N ILE A 112 9.93 8.93 -4.85
CA ILE A 112 9.75 9.18 -3.41
C ILE A 112 8.41 9.89 -3.14
N ASP A 113 8.14 10.99 -3.85
CA ASP A 113 6.89 11.77 -3.68
C ASP A 113 5.67 11.09 -4.31
N GLY A 114 5.85 10.02 -5.10
CA GLY A 114 4.77 9.26 -5.72
C GLY A 114 3.95 10.03 -6.76
N LEU A 115 4.53 11.04 -7.42
CA LEU A 115 3.82 11.86 -8.40
C LEU A 115 3.76 11.20 -9.77
N THR A 116 2.72 11.55 -10.54
CA THR A 116 2.67 11.16 -11.96
C THR A 116 3.67 11.95 -12.80
N TRP A 117 4.10 11.40 -13.93
CA TRP A 117 5.01 12.10 -14.86
C TRP A 117 4.49 13.47 -15.33
N ILE A 118 3.16 13.64 -15.40
CA ILE A 118 2.51 14.92 -15.69
C ILE A 118 2.79 15.93 -14.56
N GLN A 119 2.57 15.52 -13.31
CA GLN A 119 2.82 16.36 -12.13
C GLN A 119 4.31 16.67 -11.96
N VAL A 120 5.18 15.69 -12.21
CA VAL A 120 6.64 15.87 -12.23
C VAL A 120 7.01 16.93 -13.26
N ALA A 121 6.52 16.82 -14.49
CA ALA A 121 6.79 17.80 -15.55
C ALA A 121 6.37 19.22 -15.15
N HIS A 122 5.18 19.38 -14.55
CA HIS A 122 4.73 20.68 -14.05
C HIS A 122 5.63 21.24 -12.93
N ARG A 123 6.01 20.42 -11.94
CA ARG A 123 6.93 20.85 -10.87
C ARG A 123 8.32 21.21 -11.42
N MET A 124 8.85 20.40 -12.33
CA MET A 124 10.12 20.65 -12.99
C MET A 124 10.10 21.95 -13.81
N ASN A 125 9.02 22.24 -14.54
CA ASN A 125 8.87 23.51 -15.26
C ASN A 125 8.83 24.73 -14.31
N ARG A 126 8.21 24.60 -13.13
CA ARG A 126 8.22 25.66 -12.10
C ARG A 126 9.60 25.90 -11.51
N MET A 127 10.37 24.83 -11.29
CA MET A 127 11.74 24.92 -10.74
C MET A 127 12.75 25.42 -11.77
N PHE A 128 12.56 25.10 -13.05
CA PHE A 128 13.46 25.47 -14.15
C PHE A 128 12.75 26.31 -15.23
N PRO A 129 12.27 27.52 -14.91
CA PRO A 129 11.46 28.32 -15.82
C PRO A 129 12.23 28.84 -17.05
N LYS A 130 13.56 28.95 -16.96
CA LYS A 130 14.44 29.46 -18.03
C LYS A 130 14.87 28.41 -19.05
N ARG A 131 14.36 27.18 -18.93
CA ARG A 131 14.75 26.07 -19.79
C ARG A 131 14.21 26.28 -21.21
N ARG A 132 15.04 26.05 -22.23
CA ARG A 132 14.68 26.25 -23.64
C ARG A 132 13.50 25.39 -24.10
N ILE A 133 13.41 24.15 -23.63
CA ILE A 133 12.34 23.21 -23.97
C ILE A 133 11.68 22.81 -22.66
N SER A 134 10.38 23.08 -22.53
CA SER A 134 9.61 22.70 -21.34
C SER A 134 9.60 21.18 -21.14
N TYR A 135 9.47 20.75 -19.89
CA TYR A 135 9.23 19.35 -19.58
C TYR A 135 7.79 19.00 -19.96
N SER A 136 7.64 17.91 -20.70
CA SER A 136 6.38 17.18 -20.88
C SER A 136 6.45 15.83 -20.18
N GLU A 137 5.29 15.23 -19.92
CA GLU A 137 5.19 13.86 -19.38
C GLU A 137 6.08 12.88 -20.16
N GLU A 138 5.96 12.88 -21.49
CA GLU A 138 6.70 11.98 -22.36
C GLU A 138 8.22 12.25 -22.31
N SER A 139 8.62 13.51 -22.18
CA SER A 139 10.04 13.87 -22.05
C SER A 139 10.65 13.34 -20.75
N CYS A 140 9.91 13.42 -19.63
CA CYS A 140 10.35 12.90 -18.34
C CYS A 140 10.40 11.36 -18.37
N ARG A 141 9.38 10.71 -18.92
CA ARG A 141 9.35 9.25 -19.07
C ARG A 141 10.50 8.73 -19.93
N LYS A 142 10.78 9.36 -21.07
CA LYS A 142 11.91 8.99 -21.94
C LYS A 142 13.26 9.17 -21.25
N ARG A 143 13.42 10.21 -20.43
CA ARG A 143 14.63 10.44 -19.64
C ARG A 143 14.83 9.36 -18.58
N ASN A 144 13.74 8.94 -17.93
CA ASN A 144 13.77 7.82 -17.00
C ASN A 144 14.20 6.52 -17.69
N ALA A 145 13.57 6.17 -18.82
CA ALA A 145 13.90 4.97 -19.58
C ALA A 145 15.38 4.96 -20.03
N ARG A 146 15.85 6.06 -20.62
CA ARG A 146 17.26 6.20 -21.05
C ARG A 146 18.23 6.05 -19.88
N PHE A 147 17.90 6.60 -18.72
CA PHE A 147 18.77 6.48 -17.55
C PHE A 147 19.01 5.01 -17.15
N PHE A 148 17.95 4.19 -17.15
CA PHE A 148 18.05 2.76 -16.85
C PHE A 148 18.64 1.91 -17.99
N GLU A 149 18.55 2.38 -19.23
CA GLU A 149 19.24 1.76 -20.38
C GLU A 149 20.75 2.00 -20.32
N GLU A 150 21.17 3.22 -19.95
CA GLU A 150 22.58 3.65 -19.95
C GLU A 150 23.36 3.21 -18.70
N ASN A 151 22.71 3.07 -17.54
CA ASN A 151 23.33 2.73 -16.25
C ASN A 151 22.70 1.50 -15.71
#